data_AF-A0A8K0HX61-F1
#
_entry.id   AF-A0A8K0HX61-F1
#
_cell.length_a   1.000
_cell.length_b   1.000
_cell.length_c   1.000
_cell.angle_alpha   90.00
_cell.angle_beta   90.00
_cell.angle_gamma   90.00
#
_symmetry.space_group_name_H-M   'P 1'
#
loop_
_entity.id
_entity.type
_entity.pdbx_description
1 polymer ?
#
loop_
_entity_poly.entity_id
_entity_poly.type
_entity_poly.pdbx_seq_one_letter_code
_entity_poly.pdbx_strand_id
1 'polypeptide(L)'
;MELREGTAMLRSPKRSGAVLVKNLYLSCDPYMRGRMRENYDSYIPPFQPGSVIEGFGVSKVVDSDNPSFGVGDLVSGLTGWEEYSLISKTERLRKIQIKDIPLSYHVGLLGRSIAYAIEQCSLNQFFGTGAVGQLVGQLARLHGCYVVGSAGTRQKVDLLKNKLGFDEAFNYKEESDLNIALKRYFPKGIDIYFDNVGGPMLDAVLLNMRLRGRIAVCGMVSQSGVSDPQGICNLLCLVTKSVRMQGFLQHDHLHLFPQFLDHMVSYYKQGKIVYIEDMSEGLESAPNSFVGLFTGTAGTWRAIMLVHHLRSADVPGFLLFMTMESMAIVILLQTLLWSLQGNICHGTETDIKCLRTLRQSLKDPNDMLKYSWKFDNLTEGFICKFNGVDCWHPDESRVLNLRLSNMGLQGRFPSGLEYCKSLTGLDLSNNNFAGSIPHNISNMLPYVTSLDLSFNSFWGEIPVSLSNCTYLNVLNLQHNRLTGQIPGQIGGLDRLTAFNVADNLLSGPIPYFKKSFQAIYFANNQGLCGKPLENCKGSPKKSHTTVIVGAAIGGALFTIVVVGVILFYCLRNVPIKKREKDADDDKWVKSIKGAKGVKAS
;
A
#
# COMPACT_ATOMS: atom_id res chain seq x y z
N MET A 1 5.64 -17.91 16.03
CA MET A 1 6.35 -17.19 17.12
C MET A 1 5.31 -16.94 18.20
N GLU A 2 5.65 -17.19 19.46
CA GLU A 2 4.78 -17.04 20.62
C GLU A 2 5.53 -16.22 21.67
N LEU A 3 4.87 -15.27 22.32
CA LEU A 3 5.43 -14.54 23.46
C LEU A 3 5.20 -15.36 24.73
N ARG A 4 6.23 -15.51 25.57
CA ARG A 4 6.14 -16.25 26.84
C ARG A 4 6.72 -15.41 27.97
N GLU A 5 6.04 -15.43 29.11
CA GLU A 5 6.56 -14.87 30.35
C GLU A 5 7.42 -15.89 31.08
N GLY A 6 8.54 -15.45 31.62
CA GLY A 6 9.48 -16.28 32.36
C GLY A 6 10.32 -15.45 33.34
N THR A 7 10.95 -16.12 34.29
CA THR A 7 11.88 -15.47 35.23
C THR A 7 13.31 -15.72 34.81
N ALA A 8 14.14 -14.68 34.84
CA ALA A 8 15.57 -14.77 34.56
C ALA A 8 16.37 -14.47 35.83
N MET A 9 17.38 -15.29 36.11
CA MET A 9 18.35 -14.99 37.17
C MET A 9 19.27 -13.86 36.69
N LEU A 10 19.28 -12.73 37.40
CA LEU A 10 20.07 -11.55 37.03
C LEU A 10 21.56 -11.68 37.44
N ARG A 11 22.15 -12.86 37.24
CA ARG A 11 23.57 -13.12 37.48
C ARG A 11 24.12 -14.06 36.42
N SER A 12 25.29 -13.72 35.90
CA SER A 12 26.11 -14.56 35.06
C SER A 12 26.68 -15.74 35.88
N PRO A 13 26.71 -16.97 35.33
CA PRO A 13 27.36 -18.08 36.01
C PRO A 13 28.86 -17.82 36.15
N LYS A 14 29.42 -18.03 37.35
CA LYS A 14 30.86 -17.84 37.60
C LYS A 14 31.70 -18.84 36.79
N ARG A 15 32.87 -18.39 36.32
CA ARG A 15 33.82 -19.18 35.49
C ARG A 15 33.22 -19.68 34.16
N SER A 16 32.21 -19.00 33.63
CA SER A 16 31.61 -19.27 32.33
C SER A 16 32.15 -18.40 31.20
N GLY A 17 32.76 -17.24 31.52
CA GLY A 17 33.09 -16.22 30.53
C GLY A 17 31.87 -15.58 29.85
N ALA A 18 30.66 -15.81 30.38
CA ALA A 18 29.42 -15.30 29.83
C ALA A 18 29.14 -13.86 30.28
N VAL A 19 28.32 -13.17 29.50
CA VAL A 19 27.84 -11.81 29.77
C VAL A 19 26.33 -11.85 29.84
N LEU A 20 25.75 -11.40 30.94
CA LEU A 20 24.32 -11.17 31.05
C LEU A 20 24.02 -9.75 30.60
N VAL A 21 23.11 -9.60 29.64
CA VAL A 21 22.73 -8.31 29.09
C VAL A 21 21.24 -8.07 29.22
N LYS A 22 20.86 -6.79 29.37
CA LYS A 22 19.49 -6.29 29.15
C LYS A 22 19.37 -5.80 27.72
N ASN A 23 18.50 -6.40 26.93
CA ASN A 23 18.28 -5.99 25.55
C ASN A 23 17.52 -4.66 25.50
N LEU A 24 17.95 -3.75 24.62
CA LEU A 24 17.37 -2.42 24.45
C LEU A 24 16.72 -2.28 23.07
N TYR A 25 17.40 -2.76 22.03
CA TYR A 25 16.91 -2.76 20.66
C TYR A 25 17.16 -4.11 20.00
N LEU A 26 16.23 -4.56 19.16
CA LEU A 26 16.34 -5.77 18.36
C LEU A 26 16.15 -5.42 16.88
N SER A 27 16.91 -6.05 15.99
CA SER A 27 16.74 -5.93 14.54
C SER A 27 15.74 -6.97 14.03
N CYS A 28 14.92 -6.58 13.06
CA CYS A 28 14.23 -7.54 12.20
C CYS A 28 14.97 -7.63 10.86
N ASP A 29 15.58 -8.78 10.58
CA ASP A 29 16.37 -8.97 9.38
C ASP A 29 15.80 -10.08 8.46
N PRO A 30 15.73 -9.89 7.13
CA PRO A 30 15.17 -10.88 6.21
C PRO A 30 15.80 -12.27 6.32
N TYR A 31 17.10 -12.37 6.62
CA TYR A 31 17.80 -13.66 6.74
C TYR A 31 17.22 -14.58 7.82
N MET A 32 16.60 -14.00 8.86
CA MET A 32 16.01 -14.77 9.95
C MET A 32 14.91 -15.72 9.45
N ARG A 33 14.29 -15.43 8.29
CA ARG A 33 13.25 -16.30 7.70
C ARG A 33 13.81 -17.62 7.21
N GLY A 34 15.06 -17.63 6.76
CA GLY A 34 15.78 -18.84 6.36
C GLY A 34 16.02 -19.77 7.55
N ARG A 35 16.28 -19.20 8.74
CA ARG A 35 16.47 -19.95 9.98
C ARG A 35 15.19 -20.60 10.50
N MET A 36 14.01 -20.26 9.99
CA MET A 36 12.74 -20.87 10.38
C MET A 36 12.39 -22.13 9.56
N ARG A 37 13.32 -22.66 8.75
CA ARG A 37 13.11 -23.86 7.94
C ARG A 37 13.88 -25.04 8.53
N GLU A 38 13.30 -26.23 8.46
CA GLU A 38 14.00 -27.46 8.79
C GLU A 38 15.01 -27.80 7.68
N ASN A 39 16.25 -28.11 8.07
CA ASN A 39 17.24 -28.80 7.25
C ASN A 39 17.51 -28.19 5.85
N TYR A 40 18.05 -26.97 5.84
CA TYR A 40 18.65 -26.35 4.65
C TYR A 40 20.14 -26.12 4.91
N ASP A 41 20.99 -26.30 3.90
CA ASP A 41 22.43 -25.94 3.91
C ASP A 41 22.62 -24.41 4.07
N SER A 42 22.29 -23.89 5.25
CA SER A 42 22.33 -22.48 5.62
C SER A 42 23.64 -22.18 6.35
N TYR A 43 24.25 -21.04 6.04
CA TYR A 43 25.46 -20.53 6.71
C TYR A 43 25.23 -20.19 8.19
N ILE A 44 23.97 -20.13 8.64
CA ILE A 44 23.59 -19.97 10.04
C ILE A 44 22.59 -21.05 10.45
N PRO A 45 22.75 -21.69 11.63
CA PRO A 45 21.87 -22.77 12.07
C PRO A 45 20.40 -22.36 12.17
N PRO A 46 19.46 -23.28 11.89
CA PRO A 46 18.03 -23.02 12.06
C PRO A 46 17.68 -22.76 13.53
N PHE A 47 16.59 -22.05 13.75
CA PHE A 47 15.99 -21.91 15.07
C PHE A 47 15.45 -23.25 15.55
N GLN A 48 15.60 -23.51 16.85
CA GLN A 48 15.01 -24.68 17.47
C GLN A 48 13.59 -24.33 17.95
N PRO A 49 12.55 -25.10 17.56
CA PRO A 49 11.20 -24.91 18.09
C PRO A 49 11.19 -24.89 19.62
N GLY A 50 10.46 -23.93 20.21
CA GLY A 50 10.38 -23.74 21.67
C GLY A 50 11.55 -22.98 22.28
N SER A 51 12.62 -22.68 21.53
CA SER A 51 13.72 -21.81 21.97
C SER A 51 13.48 -20.35 21.62
N VAL A 52 14.22 -19.46 22.30
CA VAL A 52 14.20 -18.01 22.03
C VAL A 52 14.71 -17.74 20.61
N ILE A 53 14.05 -16.82 19.91
CA ILE A 53 14.51 -16.33 18.60
C ILE A 53 15.76 -15.48 18.80
N GLU A 54 16.82 -15.74 18.04
CA GLU A 54 18.05 -14.95 18.10
C GLU A 54 18.16 -14.01 16.89
N GLY A 55 18.57 -12.77 17.13
CA GLY A 55 18.80 -11.75 16.10
C GLY A 55 19.86 -10.74 16.54
N PHE A 56 20.18 -9.80 15.67
CA PHE A 56 21.06 -8.69 16.06
C PHE A 56 20.33 -7.75 17.01
N GLY A 57 21.05 -7.18 17.96
CA GLY A 57 20.51 -6.23 18.92
C GLY A 57 21.56 -5.31 19.54
N VAL A 58 21.07 -4.38 20.34
CA VAL A 58 21.85 -3.51 21.22
C VAL A 58 21.38 -3.75 22.64
N SER A 59 22.33 -3.96 23.53
CA SER A 59 22.07 -4.39 24.91
C SER A 59 22.99 -3.66 25.88
N LYS A 60 22.58 -3.57 27.15
CA LYS A 60 23.38 -3.07 28.26
C LYS A 60 23.84 -4.23 29.13
N VAL A 61 25.13 -4.33 29.42
CA VAL A 61 25.67 -5.35 30.33
C VAL A 61 25.14 -5.12 31.74
N VAL A 62 24.54 -6.14 32.35
CA VAL A 62 24.01 -6.09 33.72
C VAL A 62 24.82 -6.94 34.69
N ASP A 63 25.46 -8.00 34.21
CA ASP A 63 26.44 -8.78 34.96
C ASP A 63 27.42 -9.46 34.00
N SER A 64 28.65 -9.72 34.43
CA SER A 64 29.65 -10.34 33.56
C SER A 64 30.69 -11.15 34.33
N ASP A 65 30.99 -12.33 33.78
CA ASP A 65 32.13 -13.17 34.16
C ASP A 65 33.26 -13.07 33.11
N ASN A 66 33.16 -12.11 32.18
CA ASN A 66 34.18 -11.84 31.17
C ASN A 66 34.87 -10.50 31.45
N PRO A 67 36.20 -10.48 31.71
CA PRO A 67 36.91 -9.26 32.07
C PRO A 67 36.91 -8.21 30.94
N SER A 68 36.61 -8.62 29.71
CA SER A 68 36.49 -7.70 28.58
C SER A 68 35.22 -6.87 28.64
N PHE A 69 34.20 -7.19 29.46
CA PHE A 69 32.92 -6.47 29.50
C PHE A 69 32.56 -6.07 30.94
N GLY A 70 32.38 -4.78 31.18
CA GLY A 70 32.00 -4.23 32.49
C GLY A 70 30.50 -4.01 32.59
N VAL A 71 29.97 -4.08 33.82
CA VAL A 71 28.57 -3.70 34.10
C VAL A 71 28.33 -2.26 33.64
N GLY A 72 27.25 -2.04 32.88
CA GLY A 72 26.91 -0.75 32.29
C GLY A 72 27.43 -0.54 30.87
N ASP A 73 28.36 -1.36 30.37
CA ASP A 73 28.81 -1.29 28.98
C ASP A 73 27.62 -1.48 28.02
N LEU A 74 27.58 -0.66 26.97
CA LEU A 74 26.66 -0.85 25.86
C LEU A 74 27.34 -1.73 24.80
N VAL A 75 26.63 -2.76 24.36
CA VAL A 75 27.13 -3.74 23.41
C VAL A 75 26.17 -3.92 22.25
N SER A 76 26.71 -4.27 21.08
CA SER A 76 25.95 -4.69 19.90
C SER A 76 26.42 -6.06 19.46
N GLY A 77 25.49 -6.93 19.08
CA GLY A 77 25.79 -8.28 18.63
C GLY A 77 24.55 -9.17 18.54
N LEU A 78 24.77 -10.47 18.40
CA LEU A 78 23.68 -11.45 18.42
C LEU A 78 23.15 -11.61 19.85
N THR A 79 21.84 -11.49 20.02
CA THR A 79 21.14 -11.61 21.31
C THR A 79 19.78 -12.26 21.13
N GLY A 80 19.11 -12.61 22.22
CA GLY A 80 17.76 -13.19 22.22
C GLY A 80 16.67 -12.12 22.03
N TRP A 81 15.58 -12.51 21.40
CA TRP A 81 14.31 -11.78 21.38
C TRP A 81 13.58 -11.99 22.71
N GLU A 82 14.14 -11.37 23.74
CA GLU A 82 13.76 -11.43 25.15
C GLU A 82 14.29 -10.19 25.86
N GLU A 83 13.88 -9.92 27.09
CA GLU A 83 14.36 -8.74 27.82
C GLU A 83 15.80 -8.86 28.32
N TYR A 84 16.20 -10.06 28.74
CA TYR A 84 17.54 -10.33 29.25
C TYR A 84 18.10 -11.60 28.60
N SER A 85 19.31 -11.51 28.07
CA SER A 85 19.98 -12.63 27.43
C SER A 85 21.29 -12.96 28.12
N LEU A 86 21.52 -14.26 28.36
CA LEU A 86 22.82 -14.75 28.78
C LEU A 86 23.64 -15.12 27.54
N ILE A 87 24.69 -14.35 27.27
CA ILE A 87 25.52 -14.50 26.08
C ILE A 87 26.82 -15.22 26.43
N SER A 88 26.90 -16.50 26.06
CA SER A 88 28.10 -17.34 26.28
C SER A 88 29.18 -17.11 25.22
N LYS A 89 28.80 -16.74 23.99
CA LYS A 89 29.71 -16.50 22.84
C LYS A 89 30.04 -15.02 22.71
N THR A 90 30.84 -14.54 23.66
CA THR A 90 31.14 -13.11 23.81
C THR A 90 32.01 -12.51 22.70
N GLU A 91 32.70 -13.34 21.92
CA GLU A 91 33.47 -12.93 20.73
C GLU A 91 32.59 -12.33 19.62
N ARG A 92 31.26 -12.54 19.69
CA ARG A 92 30.28 -11.97 18.76
C ARG A 92 29.78 -10.60 19.20
N LEU A 93 30.07 -10.18 20.43
CA LEU A 93 29.71 -8.88 20.97
C LEU A 93 30.78 -7.83 20.64
N ARG A 94 30.32 -6.61 20.41
CA ARG A 94 31.16 -5.43 20.24
C ARG A 94 30.72 -4.36 21.22
N LYS A 95 31.66 -3.75 21.93
CA LYS A 95 31.37 -2.55 22.72
C LYS A 95 31.06 -1.36 21.83
N ILE A 96 30.03 -0.62 22.22
CA ILE A 96 29.65 0.64 21.61
C ILE A 96 30.44 1.74 22.34
N GLN A 97 31.37 2.37 21.63
CA GLN A 97 32.19 3.47 22.18
C GLN A 97 31.67 4.85 21.75
N ILE A 98 30.86 4.91 20.68
CA ILE A 98 30.36 6.15 20.10
C ILE A 98 29.13 6.60 20.90
N LYS A 99 29.20 7.80 21.51
CA LYS A 99 28.14 8.31 22.41
C LYS A 99 27.17 9.30 21.76
N ASP A 100 27.59 10.01 20.71
CA ASP A 100 26.80 11.07 20.08
C ASP A 100 25.91 10.59 18.92
N ILE A 101 25.59 9.30 18.87
CA ILE A 101 24.73 8.72 17.83
C ILE A 101 23.65 7.89 18.53
N PRO A 102 22.38 7.93 18.05
CA PRO A 102 21.31 7.13 18.61
C PRO A 102 21.69 5.64 18.72
N LEU A 103 21.41 5.02 19.86
CA LEU A 103 21.77 3.62 20.10
C LEU A 103 21.10 2.67 19.11
N SER A 104 19.88 2.99 18.65
CA SER A 104 19.17 2.21 17.62
C SER A 104 19.99 2.08 16.33
N TYR A 105 20.82 3.07 15.99
CA TYR A 105 21.60 3.04 14.76
C TYR A 105 22.63 1.89 14.75
N HIS A 106 22.98 1.34 15.91
CA HIS A 106 23.86 0.18 16.03
C HIS A 106 23.19 -1.16 15.70
N VAL A 107 21.87 -1.22 15.47
CA VAL A 107 21.21 -2.37 14.84
C VAL A 107 21.09 -2.22 13.32
N GLY A 108 21.40 -1.05 12.77
CA GLY A 108 21.20 -0.72 11.35
C GLY A 108 22.38 0.02 10.72
N LEU A 109 22.34 1.36 10.68
CA LEU A 109 23.36 2.24 10.08
C LEU A 109 24.81 1.87 10.45
N LEU A 110 25.05 1.73 11.74
CA LEU A 110 26.34 1.41 12.37
C LEU A 110 26.38 -0.02 12.92
N GLY A 111 25.31 -0.77 12.66
CA GLY A 111 25.28 -2.20 12.90
C GLY A 111 26.18 -2.91 11.90
N ARG A 112 26.19 -4.24 11.97
CA ARG A 112 26.77 -5.04 10.91
C ARG A 112 25.82 -4.92 9.70
N SER A 113 25.96 -3.84 8.93
CA SER A 113 25.28 -3.62 7.65
C SER A 113 26.12 -4.20 6.51
N ILE A 114 25.50 -4.57 5.40
CA ILE A 114 26.18 -5.15 4.22
C ILE A 114 26.77 -4.03 3.34
N ALA A 115 26.40 -2.77 3.58
CA ALA A 115 26.77 -1.62 2.75
C ALA A 115 28.29 -1.36 2.60
N TYR A 116 29.13 -1.94 3.46
CA TYR A 116 30.58 -1.78 3.37
C TYR A 116 31.27 -2.73 2.39
N ALA A 117 30.58 -3.76 1.89
CA ALA A 117 31.07 -4.61 0.81
C ALA A 117 31.04 -3.92 -0.57
N ILE A 118 30.63 -2.65 -0.63
CA ILE A 118 30.76 -1.84 -1.83
C ILE A 118 32.23 -1.44 -1.97
N GLU A 119 33.03 -2.33 -2.55
CA GLU A 119 34.34 -1.93 -3.09
C GLU A 119 34.13 -0.96 -4.25
N GLN A 120 34.76 0.21 -4.11
CA GLN A 120 35.00 1.24 -5.12
C GLN A 120 34.05 1.22 -6.36
N CYS A 121 33.03 2.07 -6.31
CA CYS A 121 32.28 2.46 -7.50
C CYS A 121 33.16 3.34 -8.40
N SER A 122 33.81 2.72 -9.38
CA SER A 122 34.47 3.42 -10.50
C SER A 122 33.59 3.51 -11.76
N LEU A 123 32.28 3.22 -11.66
CA LEU A 123 31.33 3.19 -12.79
C LEU A 123 30.13 4.11 -12.52
N ASN A 124 29.47 4.54 -13.60
CA ASN A 124 28.60 5.71 -13.58
C ASN A 124 27.12 5.42 -13.28
N GLN A 125 26.58 4.22 -13.54
CA GLN A 125 25.15 3.92 -13.34
C GLN A 125 24.89 2.80 -12.33
N PHE A 126 24.19 3.12 -11.25
CA PHE A 126 23.92 2.25 -10.11
C PHE A 126 22.41 2.03 -9.90
N PHE A 127 21.99 0.78 -9.73
CA PHE A 127 20.63 0.39 -9.39
C PHE A 127 20.59 -0.37 -8.06
N GLY A 128 19.74 0.08 -7.12
CA GLY A 128 19.57 -0.55 -5.81
C GLY A 128 18.11 -0.70 -5.39
N THR A 129 17.83 -1.73 -4.59
CA THR A 129 16.45 -2.05 -4.15
C THR A 129 16.34 -2.20 -2.64
N GLY A 130 15.24 -1.74 -2.03
CA GLY A 130 14.89 -2.07 -0.64
C GLY A 130 15.70 -1.39 0.47
N ALA A 131 15.66 -2.01 1.65
CA ALA A 131 16.15 -1.52 2.94
C ALA A 131 17.64 -1.14 2.97
N VAL A 132 18.49 -2.14 2.68
CA VAL A 132 19.93 -2.00 2.46
C VAL A 132 20.21 -0.96 1.37
N GLY A 133 19.28 -0.85 0.41
CA GLY A 133 19.32 0.15 -0.66
C GLY A 133 19.44 1.59 -0.18
N GLN A 134 18.90 1.99 0.99
CA GLN A 134 18.99 3.39 1.43
C GLN A 134 20.44 3.84 1.69
N LEU A 135 21.28 2.97 2.26
CA LEU A 135 22.69 3.29 2.53
C LEU A 135 23.53 3.13 1.28
N VAL A 136 23.31 2.03 0.57
CA VAL A 136 24.04 1.70 -0.66
C VAL A 136 23.86 2.78 -1.72
N GLY A 137 22.64 3.29 -1.93
CA GLY A 137 22.38 4.35 -2.90
C GLY A 137 23.01 5.69 -2.51
N GLN A 138 22.97 6.06 -1.22
CA GLN A 138 23.65 7.27 -0.74
C GLN A 138 25.16 7.17 -0.89
N LEU A 139 25.75 6.00 -0.57
CA LEU A 139 27.18 5.76 -0.77
C LEU A 139 27.55 5.81 -2.25
N ALA A 140 26.77 5.19 -3.13
CA ALA A 140 26.99 5.27 -4.58
C ALA A 140 26.96 6.71 -5.09
N ARG A 141 26.00 7.52 -4.61
CA ARG A 141 25.91 8.94 -4.94
C ARG A 141 27.12 9.74 -4.43
N LEU A 142 27.59 9.47 -3.21
CA LEU A 142 28.81 10.10 -2.68
C LEU A 142 30.07 9.75 -3.51
N HIS A 143 30.05 8.64 -4.25
CA HIS A 143 31.09 8.27 -5.20
C HIS A 143 30.81 8.76 -6.64
N GLY A 144 29.81 9.62 -6.84
CA GLY A 144 29.51 10.25 -8.13
C GLY A 144 28.69 9.39 -9.10
N CYS A 145 28.07 8.30 -8.65
CA CYS A 145 27.18 7.51 -9.48
C CYS A 145 25.83 8.22 -9.72
N TYR A 146 25.24 7.97 -10.88
CA TYR A 146 23.80 8.12 -11.11
C TYR A 146 23.07 6.93 -10.48
N VAL A 147 22.14 7.20 -9.58
CA VAL A 147 21.51 6.22 -8.68
C VAL A 147 20.01 6.16 -8.92
N VAL A 148 19.51 4.97 -9.28
CA VAL A 148 18.07 4.70 -9.37
C VAL A 148 17.65 3.66 -8.34
N GLY A 149 16.47 3.84 -7.76
CA GLY A 149 15.90 2.94 -6.76
C GLY A 149 14.56 2.35 -7.17
N SER A 150 14.27 1.12 -6.75
CA SER A 150 12.90 0.59 -6.82
C SER A 150 12.35 0.32 -5.42
N ALA A 151 11.09 0.69 -5.20
CA ALA A 151 10.37 0.43 -3.95
C ALA A 151 8.93 -0.05 -4.21
N GLY A 152 8.26 -0.57 -3.18
CA GLY A 152 6.94 -1.20 -3.34
C GLY A 152 5.74 -0.28 -3.09
N THR A 153 5.96 1.01 -2.84
CA THR A 153 4.91 2.01 -2.63
C THR A 153 5.38 3.39 -3.11
N ARG A 154 4.44 4.29 -3.45
CA ARG A 154 4.75 5.67 -3.84
C ARG A 154 5.45 6.45 -2.73
N GLN A 155 5.03 6.27 -1.47
CA GLN A 155 5.65 6.95 -0.33
C GLN A 155 7.15 6.59 -0.21
N LYS A 156 7.53 5.35 -0.50
CA LYS A 156 8.93 4.93 -0.49
C LYS A 156 9.70 5.45 -1.70
N VAL A 157 9.05 5.59 -2.85
CA VAL A 157 9.64 6.25 -4.03
C VAL A 157 9.95 7.71 -3.72
N ASP A 158 8.99 8.42 -3.11
CA ASP A 158 9.18 9.81 -2.69
C ASP A 158 10.30 9.93 -1.64
N LEU A 159 10.39 8.96 -0.73
CA LEU A 159 11.47 8.89 0.26
C LEU A 159 12.85 8.77 -0.40
N LEU A 160 12.96 7.88 -1.39
CA LEU A 160 14.21 7.65 -2.13
C LEU A 160 14.66 8.94 -2.82
N LYS A 161 13.77 9.62 -3.54
CA LYS A 161 14.10 10.85 -4.27
C LYS A 161 14.33 12.05 -3.35
N ASN A 162 13.38 12.32 -2.46
CA ASN A 162 13.32 13.59 -1.74
C ASN A 162 14.17 13.60 -0.48
N LYS A 163 14.39 12.44 0.17
CA LYS A 163 15.08 12.36 1.46
C LYS A 163 16.43 11.65 1.39
N LEU A 164 16.53 10.62 0.55
CA LEU A 164 17.75 9.80 0.42
C LEU A 164 18.61 10.22 -0.78
N GLY A 165 18.17 11.20 -1.56
CA GLY A 165 18.93 11.75 -2.67
C GLY A 165 19.18 10.75 -3.79
N PHE A 166 18.23 9.88 -4.13
CA PHE A 166 18.32 9.12 -5.38
C PHE A 166 18.00 10.05 -6.55
N ASP A 167 18.65 9.85 -7.70
CA ASP A 167 18.37 10.66 -8.89
C ASP A 167 16.98 10.32 -9.43
N GLU A 168 16.67 9.03 -9.51
CA GLU A 168 15.35 8.55 -9.87
C GLU A 168 14.89 7.39 -9.00
N ALA A 169 13.58 7.17 -8.94
CA ALA A 169 13.01 5.99 -8.30
C ALA A 169 11.63 5.63 -8.87
N PHE A 170 11.25 4.37 -8.78
CA PHE A 170 9.95 3.89 -9.28
C PHE A 170 9.30 2.85 -8.37
N ASN A 171 7.96 2.77 -8.44
CA ASN A 171 7.19 1.78 -7.73
C ASN A 171 7.08 0.51 -8.57
N TYR A 172 7.83 -0.54 -8.25
CA TYR A 172 7.86 -1.77 -9.06
C TYR A 172 6.50 -2.48 -9.12
N LYS A 173 5.60 -2.24 -8.15
CA LYS A 173 4.25 -2.82 -8.14
C LYS A 173 3.28 -2.14 -9.11
N GLU A 174 3.61 -0.95 -9.60
CA GLU A 174 2.79 -0.20 -10.57
C GLU A 174 3.28 -0.39 -12.01
N GLU A 175 4.43 -1.03 -12.21
CA GLU A 175 5.00 -1.27 -13.53
C GLU A 175 4.45 -2.56 -14.12
N SER A 176 3.83 -2.46 -15.31
CA SER A 176 3.36 -3.64 -16.05
C SER A 176 4.49 -4.45 -16.67
N ASP A 177 5.65 -3.82 -16.90
CA ASP A 177 6.84 -4.45 -17.47
C ASP A 177 8.11 -3.81 -16.87
N LEU A 178 8.84 -4.59 -16.08
CA LEU A 178 10.06 -4.15 -15.41
C LEU A 178 11.20 -3.84 -16.40
N ASN A 179 11.27 -4.52 -17.55
CA ASN A 179 12.28 -4.25 -18.57
C ASN A 179 12.04 -2.86 -19.21
N ILE A 180 10.79 -2.52 -19.51
CA ILE A 180 10.44 -1.18 -20.01
C ILE A 180 10.72 -0.11 -18.95
N ALA A 181 10.34 -0.38 -17.70
CA ALA A 181 10.61 0.53 -16.60
C ALA A 181 12.12 0.80 -16.44
N LEU A 182 12.95 -0.25 -16.43
CA LEU A 182 14.40 -0.09 -16.32
C LEU A 182 15.00 0.68 -17.50
N LYS A 183 14.56 0.45 -18.74
CA LYS A 183 15.04 1.22 -19.91
C LYS A 183 14.72 2.71 -19.83
N ARG A 184 13.58 3.07 -19.23
CA ARG A 184 13.18 4.47 -19.03
C ARG A 184 14.16 5.22 -18.13
N TYR A 185 14.65 4.58 -17.07
CA TYR A 185 15.60 5.20 -16.13
C TYR A 185 17.06 4.97 -16.49
N PHE A 186 17.36 3.91 -17.26
CA PHE A 186 18.70 3.53 -17.71
C PHE A 186 18.74 3.36 -19.24
N PRO A 187 18.58 4.45 -20.03
CA PRO A 187 18.58 4.36 -21.49
C PRO A 187 19.91 3.86 -22.05
N LYS A 188 21.00 3.96 -21.28
CA LYS A 188 22.35 3.47 -21.63
C LYS A 188 22.69 2.14 -20.94
N GLY A 189 21.76 1.55 -20.19
CA GLY A 189 21.92 0.33 -19.40
C GLY A 189 22.57 0.53 -18.03
N ILE A 190 22.60 -0.52 -17.22
CA ILE A 190 23.03 -0.54 -15.81
C ILE A 190 24.48 -1.03 -15.69
N ASP A 191 25.36 -0.27 -15.01
CA ASP A 191 26.73 -0.71 -14.74
C ASP A 191 26.82 -1.58 -13.48
N ILE A 192 26.09 -1.21 -12.43
CA ILE A 192 26.08 -1.91 -11.14
C ILE A 192 24.64 -2.15 -10.69
N TYR A 193 24.32 -3.40 -10.39
CA TYR A 193 23.09 -3.78 -9.70
C TYR A 193 23.41 -4.37 -8.32
N PHE A 194 22.81 -3.79 -7.28
CA PHE A 194 22.88 -4.33 -5.93
C PHE A 194 21.58 -5.08 -5.62
N ASP A 195 21.65 -6.40 -5.72
CA ASP A 195 20.48 -7.26 -5.67
C ASP A 195 20.11 -7.63 -4.23
N ASN A 196 18.94 -7.16 -3.79
CA ASN A 196 18.32 -7.55 -2.52
C ASN A 196 17.03 -8.38 -2.72
N VAL A 197 16.59 -8.56 -3.96
CA VAL A 197 15.23 -9.02 -4.26
C VAL A 197 15.24 -10.32 -5.06
N GLY A 198 16.07 -10.44 -6.10
CA GLY A 198 16.05 -11.56 -7.03
C GLY A 198 14.79 -11.60 -7.92
N GLY A 199 14.46 -12.79 -8.42
CA GLY A 199 13.22 -13.04 -9.16
C GLY A 199 13.05 -12.20 -10.44
N PRO A 200 11.82 -11.78 -10.78
CA PRO A 200 11.54 -11.04 -12.01
C PRO A 200 12.33 -9.72 -12.15
N MET A 201 12.69 -9.09 -11.04
CA MET A 201 13.53 -7.88 -11.06
C MET A 201 14.94 -8.21 -11.57
N LEU A 202 15.59 -9.24 -11.03
CA LEU A 202 16.91 -9.68 -11.49
C LEU A 202 16.87 -10.07 -12.97
N ASP A 203 15.81 -10.78 -13.39
CA ASP A 203 15.64 -11.20 -14.78
C ASP A 203 15.52 -10.00 -15.73
N ALA A 204 14.78 -8.96 -15.34
CA ALA A 204 14.69 -7.71 -16.09
C ALA A 204 16.01 -6.93 -16.06
N VAL A 205 16.75 -6.95 -14.95
CA VAL A 205 18.05 -6.27 -14.83
C VAL A 205 19.08 -6.91 -15.76
N LEU A 206 19.15 -8.24 -15.87
CA LEU A 206 20.08 -8.94 -16.77
C LEU A 206 19.95 -8.43 -18.22
N LEU A 207 18.72 -8.20 -18.69
CA LEU A 207 18.44 -7.63 -20.01
C LEU A 207 18.93 -6.17 -20.16
N ASN A 208 19.06 -5.44 -19.06
CA ASN A 208 19.44 -4.02 -19.03
C ASN A 208 20.88 -3.75 -18.57
N MET A 209 21.63 -4.77 -18.15
CA MET A 209 23.06 -4.59 -17.81
C MET A 209 23.87 -4.08 -19.01
N ARG A 210 24.93 -3.31 -18.71
CA ARG A 210 25.97 -2.90 -19.65
C ARG A 210 27.06 -3.96 -19.78
N LEU A 211 27.86 -3.83 -20.84
CA LEU A 211 29.07 -4.63 -21.04
C LEU A 211 30.01 -4.45 -19.82
N ARG A 212 30.49 -5.56 -19.24
CA ARG A 212 31.30 -5.64 -18.02
C ARG A 212 30.61 -5.10 -16.77
N GLY A 213 29.27 -5.10 -16.77
CA GLY A 213 28.48 -4.75 -15.59
C GLY A 213 28.73 -5.70 -14.42
N ARG A 214 28.34 -5.26 -13.21
CA ARG A 214 28.51 -6.01 -11.96
C ARG A 214 27.17 -6.18 -11.26
N ILE A 215 26.89 -7.38 -10.79
CA ILE A 215 25.74 -7.69 -9.95
C ILE A 215 26.26 -8.21 -8.61
N ALA A 216 26.05 -7.43 -7.54
CA ALA A 216 26.36 -7.83 -6.18
C ALA A 216 25.11 -8.48 -5.57
N VAL A 217 25.14 -9.79 -5.38
CA VAL A 217 24.00 -10.56 -4.87
C VAL A 217 24.05 -10.55 -3.33
N CYS A 218 23.38 -9.57 -2.74
CA CYS A 218 23.27 -9.42 -1.28
C CYS A 218 22.17 -10.33 -0.71
N GLY A 219 21.05 -10.44 -1.41
CA GLY A 219 19.95 -11.31 -1.02
C GLY A 219 18.89 -11.40 -2.10
N MET A 220 18.01 -12.39 -1.98
CA MET A 220 16.88 -12.58 -2.89
C MET A 220 15.58 -12.69 -2.10
N VAL A 221 15.13 -11.57 -1.51
CA VAL A 221 13.98 -11.59 -0.59
C VAL A 221 12.69 -12.09 -1.26
N SER A 222 12.51 -11.90 -2.58
CA SER A 222 11.33 -12.40 -3.29
C SER A 222 11.24 -13.93 -3.32
N GLN A 223 12.37 -14.62 -3.15
CA GLN A 223 12.47 -16.08 -3.13
C GLN A 223 12.37 -16.63 -1.70
N SER A 224 12.39 -15.75 -0.68
CA SER A 224 12.49 -16.08 0.74
C SER A 224 11.14 -16.51 1.34
N GLY A 225 10.42 -17.43 0.69
CA GLY A 225 9.10 -17.86 1.17
C GLY A 225 8.35 -18.81 0.25
N VAL A 226 8.86 -19.07 -0.95
CA VAL A 226 8.18 -19.86 -1.98
C VAL A 226 8.69 -21.31 -1.94
N SER A 227 7.77 -22.26 -2.03
CA SER A 227 8.06 -23.70 -2.11
C SER A 227 8.65 -24.09 -3.46
N ASP A 228 8.35 -23.31 -4.49
CA ASP A 228 8.81 -23.45 -5.88
C ASP A 228 9.42 -22.10 -6.35
N PRO A 229 10.75 -21.90 -6.22
CA PRO A 229 11.38 -20.65 -6.55
C PRO A 229 11.31 -20.39 -8.06
N GLN A 230 11.03 -19.14 -8.44
CA GLN A 230 11.01 -18.75 -9.85
C GLN A 230 12.42 -18.82 -10.44
N GLY A 231 12.54 -19.49 -11.59
CA GLY A 231 13.79 -19.56 -12.34
C GLY A 231 14.21 -18.19 -12.89
N ILE A 232 15.52 -17.97 -12.97
CA ILE A 232 16.13 -16.81 -13.65
C ILE A 232 16.44 -17.21 -15.09
N CYS A 233 15.71 -16.65 -16.04
CA CYS A 233 15.71 -17.08 -17.44
C CYS A 233 16.77 -16.38 -18.31
N ASN A 234 17.26 -15.20 -17.91
CA ASN A 234 18.12 -14.36 -18.76
C ASN A 234 19.62 -14.49 -18.50
N LEU A 235 20.09 -15.60 -17.91
CA LEU A 235 21.51 -15.80 -17.55
C LEU A 235 22.49 -15.76 -18.73
N LEU A 236 22.04 -16.01 -19.97
CA LEU A 236 22.87 -15.84 -21.17
C LEU A 236 23.44 -14.40 -21.28
N CYS A 237 22.75 -13.41 -20.70
CA CYS A 237 23.24 -12.04 -20.62
C CYS A 237 24.58 -11.91 -19.88
N LEU A 238 24.90 -12.82 -18.95
CA LEU A 238 26.18 -12.83 -18.26
C LEU A 238 27.33 -13.06 -19.24
N VAL A 239 27.13 -13.95 -20.21
CA VAL A 239 28.12 -14.26 -21.26
C VAL A 239 28.17 -13.12 -22.27
N THR A 240 27.02 -12.76 -22.85
CA THR A 240 26.97 -11.79 -23.97
C THR A 240 27.40 -10.38 -23.57
N LYS A 241 27.29 -10.04 -22.28
CA LYS A 241 27.69 -8.74 -21.73
C LYS A 241 28.87 -8.84 -20.77
N SER A 242 29.50 -10.00 -20.63
CA SER A 242 30.62 -10.21 -19.68
C SER A 242 30.33 -9.69 -18.27
N VAL A 243 29.10 -9.89 -17.78
CA VAL A 243 28.67 -9.40 -16.47
C VAL A 243 29.19 -10.32 -15.38
N ARG A 244 29.77 -9.74 -14.31
CA ARG A 244 30.11 -10.49 -13.10
C ARG A 244 28.93 -10.46 -12.13
N MET A 245 28.32 -11.62 -11.89
CA MET A 245 27.29 -11.80 -10.86
C MET A 245 27.88 -12.60 -9.70
N GLN A 246 27.96 -11.99 -8.50
CA GLN A 246 28.66 -12.58 -7.37
C GLN A 246 27.91 -12.35 -6.06
N GLY A 247 27.63 -13.44 -5.36
CA GLY A 247 27.17 -13.42 -3.97
C GLY A 247 28.31 -13.18 -2.99
N PHE A 248 27.97 -12.66 -1.82
CA PHE A 248 28.92 -12.42 -0.74
C PHE A 248 28.21 -12.52 0.60
N LEU A 249 28.94 -12.92 1.63
CA LEU A 249 28.43 -12.97 3.00
C LEU A 249 29.15 -11.94 3.84
N GLN A 250 28.39 -11.27 4.71
CA GLN A 250 28.95 -10.22 5.56
C GLN A 250 30.11 -10.71 6.43
N HIS A 251 30.10 -11.98 6.89
CA HIS A 251 31.15 -12.47 7.78
C HIS A 251 32.53 -12.46 7.12
N ASP A 252 32.61 -12.58 5.78
CA ASP A 252 33.86 -12.60 5.03
C ASP A 252 34.58 -11.24 5.03
N HIS A 253 33.84 -10.16 5.32
CA HIS A 253 34.36 -8.81 5.19
C HIS A 253 34.50 -8.08 6.55
N LEU A 254 34.28 -8.75 7.68
CA LEU A 254 34.29 -8.11 9.01
C LEU A 254 35.58 -7.34 9.36
N HIS A 255 36.69 -7.67 8.71
CA HIS A 255 37.97 -6.95 8.84
C HIS A 255 37.90 -5.49 8.35
N LEU A 256 36.96 -5.15 7.45
CA LEU A 256 36.73 -3.77 6.96
C LEU A 256 35.82 -2.95 7.87
N PHE A 257 35.17 -3.59 8.85
CA PHE A 257 34.16 -2.94 9.68
C PHE A 257 34.65 -1.72 10.48
N PRO A 258 35.87 -1.70 11.06
CA PRO A 258 36.38 -0.51 11.74
C PRO A 258 36.45 0.72 10.82
N GLN A 259 37.01 0.55 9.62
CA GLN A 259 37.10 1.63 8.62
C GLN A 259 35.70 2.10 8.17
N PHE A 260 34.78 1.16 7.95
CA PHE A 260 33.39 1.48 7.63
C PHE A 260 32.75 2.33 8.72
N LEU A 261 32.91 1.94 9.99
CA LEU A 261 32.34 2.66 11.12
C LEU A 261 32.82 4.11 11.16
N ASP A 262 34.12 4.34 10.98
CA ASP A 262 34.71 5.69 10.95
C ASP A 262 34.13 6.54 9.81
N HIS A 263 34.04 5.98 8.60
CA HIS A 263 33.45 6.67 7.45
C HIS A 263 31.97 7.01 7.67
N MET A 264 31.16 6.07 8.14
CA MET A 264 29.72 6.28 8.33
C MET A 264 29.43 7.27 9.45
N VAL A 265 30.16 7.20 10.56
CA VAL A 265 30.09 8.20 11.64
C VAL A 265 30.42 9.59 11.10
N SER A 266 31.49 9.69 10.30
CA SER A 266 31.93 10.95 9.69
C SER A 266 30.87 11.51 8.73
N TYR A 267 30.33 10.68 7.83
CA TYR A 267 29.27 11.09 6.91
C TYR A 267 27.99 11.51 7.61
N TYR A 268 27.59 10.78 8.66
CA TYR A 268 26.42 11.12 9.45
C TYR A 268 26.61 12.46 10.18
N LYS A 269 27.74 12.64 10.88
CA LYS A 269 28.04 13.90 11.60
C LYS A 269 28.15 15.10 10.66
N GLN A 270 28.54 14.89 9.40
CA GLN A 270 28.60 15.93 8.36
C GLN A 270 27.26 16.18 7.65
N GLY A 271 26.21 15.41 7.97
CA GLY A 271 24.91 15.48 7.27
C GLY A 271 24.96 14.99 5.82
N LYS A 272 26.01 14.24 5.43
CA LYS A 272 26.17 13.68 4.07
C LYS A 272 25.28 12.48 3.81
N ILE A 273 24.80 11.83 4.87
CA ILE A 273 23.86 10.72 4.80
C ILE A 273 22.72 10.93 5.80
N VAL A 274 21.54 10.46 5.40
CA VAL A 274 20.33 10.41 6.21
C VAL A 274 19.98 8.94 6.45
N TYR A 275 19.58 8.62 7.67
CA TYR A 275 19.15 7.27 8.03
C TYR A 275 17.71 7.27 8.53
N ILE A 276 16.91 6.33 8.03
CA ILE A 276 15.48 6.25 8.30
C ILE A 276 15.17 4.87 8.87
N GLU A 277 14.67 4.89 10.10
CA GLU A 277 14.23 3.74 10.87
C GLU A 277 12.69 3.69 10.91
N ASP A 278 12.16 2.49 10.78
CA ASP A 278 10.80 2.10 11.14
C ASP A 278 10.91 1.39 12.50
N MET A 279 10.41 2.04 13.55
CA MET A 279 10.59 1.59 14.92
C MET A 279 9.27 1.07 15.48
N SER A 280 9.28 -0.17 15.98
CA SER A 280 8.15 -0.75 16.71
C SER A 280 8.45 -0.85 18.20
N GLU A 281 7.47 -0.55 19.03
CA GLU A 281 7.61 -0.55 20.48
C GLU A 281 7.20 -1.88 21.10
N GLY A 282 8.02 -2.39 22.02
CA GLY A 282 7.74 -3.59 22.81
C GLY A 282 8.11 -4.88 22.09
N LEU A 283 8.50 -5.89 22.86
CA LEU A 283 8.84 -7.22 22.34
C LEU A 283 7.62 -7.90 21.68
N GLU A 284 6.43 -7.56 22.15
CA GLU A 284 5.12 -8.03 21.66
C GLU A 284 4.93 -7.71 20.17
N SER A 285 5.49 -6.59 19.72
CA SER A 285 5.41 -6.14 18.33
C SER A 285 6.37 -6.89 17.40
N ALA A 286 7.35 -7.61 17.94
CA ALA A 286 8.45 -8.21 17.18
C ALA A 286 7.99 -9.21 16.09
N PRO A 287 7.03 -10.13 16.34
CA PRO A 287 6.55 -11.05 15.31
C PRO A 287 5.88 -10.34 14.13
N ASN A 288 5.01 -9.37 14.40
CA ASN A 288 4.32 -8.59 13.36
C ASN A 288 5.30 -7.71 12.58
N SER A 289 6.28 -7.14 13.30
CA SER A 289 7.36 -6.35 12.72
C SER A 289 8.20 -7.16 11.74
N PHE A 290 8.50 -8.41 12.10
CA PHE A 290 9.21 -9.35 11.24
C PHE A 290 8.41 -9.75 10.00
N VAL A 291 7.15 -10.15 10.18
CA VAL A 291 6.29 -10.57 9.06
C VAL A 291 6.10 -9.43 8.05
N GLY A 292 5.97 -8.19 8.53
CA GLY A 292 5.79 -7.03 7.66
C GLY A 292 6.99 -6.71 6.74
N LEU A 293 8.18 -7.27 6.99
CA LEU A 293 9.30 -7.19 6.06
C LEU A 293 8.99 -7.86 4.71
N PHE A 294 8.23 -8.96 4.73
CA PHE A 294 7.98 -9.80 3.55
C PHE A 294 6.72 -9.38 2.78
N THR A 295 5.80 -8.65 3.43
CA THR A 295 4.60 -8.10 2.78
C THR A 295 4.83 -6.69 2.22
N GLY A 296 5.98 -6.09 2.51
CA GLY A 296 6.35 -4.75 2.07
C GLY A 296 5.63 -3.62 2.82
N THR A 297 4.96 -3.94 3.93
CA THR A 297 4.30 -2.97 4.84
C THR A 297 5.30 -2.27 5.76
N ALA A 298 6.49 -2.84 5.96
CA ALA A 298 7.61 -2.21 6.64
C ALA A 298 8.15 -0.98 5.92
N GLY A 299 8.65 0.02 6.65
CA GLY A 299 9.45 1.11 6.12
C GLY A 299 10.79 0.64 5.52
N THR A 300 11.79 1.52 5.44
CA THR A 300 13.09 1.18 4.84
C THR A 300 13.92 0.25 5.74
N TRP A 301 14.07 0.46 7.04
CA TRP A 301 14.74 -0.49 7.97
C TRP A 301 13.91 -0.68 9.23
N ARG A 302 13.77 -1.90 9.77
CA ARG A 302 12.97 -2.15 10.99
C ARG A 302 13.82 -2.47 12.21
N ALA A 303 13.63 -1.67 13.25
CA ALA A 303 14.13 -1.93 14.59
C ALA A 303 12.94 -2.07 15.56
N ILE A 304 13.09 -2.93 16.55
CA ILE A 304 12.18 -3.05 17.69
C ILE A 304 12.88 -2.39 18.88
N MET A 305 12.21 -1.41 19.48
CA MET A 305 12.63 -0.80 20.74
C MET A 305 11.94 -1.54 21.89
N LEU A 306 12.74 -2.10 22.80
CA LEU A 306 12.22 -2.72 24.01
C LEU A 306 11.91 -1.61 25.02
N VAL A 307 10.62 -1.30 25.18
CA VAL A 307 10.15 -0.20 26.03
C VAL A 307 10.32 -0.55 27.50
N HIS A 308 11.52 -0.32 28.02
CA HIS A 308 11.78 -0.11 29.43
C HIS A 308 12.74 1.08 29.69
N HIS A 309 12.98 1.92 28.68
CA HIS A 309 13.72 3.17 28.84
C HIS A 309 12.75 4.35 28.88
N LEU A 310 12.90 5.18 29.91
CA LEU A 310 12.09 6.35 30.29
C LEU A 310 10.84 6.11 31.16
N ARG A 311 11.00 5.42 32.29
CA ARG A 311 10.54 6.03 33.56
C ARG A 311 11.74 6.71 34.21
N SER A 312 12.03 7.93 33.80
CA SER A 312 12.96 8.80 34.53
C SER A 312 12.24 9.36 35.76
N ALA A 313 12.23 8.59 36.84
CA ALA A 313 12.40 9.17 38.16
C ALA A 313 13.91 9.46 38.27
N ASP A 314 14.27 10.75 38.33
CA ASP A 314 15.55 11.33 38.77
C ASP A 314 15.90 12.58 37.93
N VAL A 315 15.22 13.69 38.25
CA VAL A 315 15.79 15.04 38.07
C VAL A 315 15.73 15.70 39.45
N PRO A 316 16.86 15.91 40.15
CA PRO A 316 16.86 16.64 41.40
C PRO A 316 16.90 18.15 41.13
N GLY A 317 15.88 18.83 41.65
CA GLY A 317 15.98 20.17 42.24
C GLY A 317 16.17 21.34 41.28
N PHE A 318 15.07 22.03 40.96
CA PHE A 318 15.02 23.50 40.91
C PHE A 318 13.56 23.92 40.83
N LEU A 319 12.98 24.37 41.94
CA LEU A 319 11.91 25.36 42.01
C LEU A 319 11.50 25.55 43.49
N LEU A 320 12.04 26.60 44.09
CA LEU A 320 11.56 27.17 45.34
C LEU A 320 11.36 28.67 45.09
N PHE A 321 10.27 29.20 45.67
CA PHE A 321 9.85 30.60 45.80
C PHE A 321 8.96 31.19 44.69
N MET A 322 7.63 31.09 44.89
CA MET A 322 6.70 32.21 44.68
C MET A 322 5.59 32.14 45.75
N THR A 323 5.26 33.29 46.36
CA THR A 323 4.39 33.43 47.54
C THR A 323 2.89 33.35 47.21
N MET A 324 2.10 32.96 48.21
CA MET A 324 0.70 32.51 48.11
C MET A 324 -0.33 33.54 47.60
N GLU A 325 0.00 34.83 47.55
CA GLU A 325 -0.97 35.86 47.12
C GLU A 325 -1.09 35.97 45.59
N SER A 326 -0.13 35.41 44.83
CA SER A 326 -0.15 35.43 43.36
C SER A 326 -0.96 34.29 42.74
N MET A 327 -1.27 33.21 43.48
CA MET A 327 -1.99 32.06 42.95
C MET A 327 -3.47 32.36 42.66
N ALA A 328 -4.13 33.17 43.49
CA ALA A 328 -5.56 33.45 43.33
C ALA A 328 -5.86 34.21 42.02
N ILE A 329 -5.00 35.17 41.66
CA ILE A 329 -5.16 35.99 40.45
C ILE A 329 -4.83 35.18 39.19
N VAL A 330 -3.83 34.28 39.25
CA VAL A 330 -3.47 33.39 38.14
C VAL A 330 -4.57 32.35 37.89
N ILE A 331 -5.18 31.80 38.94
CA ILE A 331 -6.29 30.84 38.81
C ILE A 331 -7.56 31.52 38.26
N LEU A 332 -7.82 32.77 38.64
CA LEU A 332 -8.96 33.54 38.09
C LEU A 332 -8.74 33.94 36.62
N LEU A 333 -7.52 34.30 36.24
CA LEU A 333 -7.17 34.60 34.84
C LEU A 333 -7.13 33.34 33.97
N GLN A 334 -6.69 32.20 34.52
CA GLN A 334 -6.71 30.92 33.82
C GLN A 334 -8.14 30.41 33.62
N THR A 335 -9.04 30.56 34.59
CA THR A 335 -10.46 30.19 34.42
C THR A 335 -11.19 31.12 33.44
N LEU A 336 -10.85 32.42 33.41
CA LEU A 336 -11.35 33.34 32.37
C LEU A 336 -10.79 33.00 30.98
N LEU A 337 -9.50 32.68 30.83
CA LEU A 337 -8.92 32.27 29.55
C LEU A 337 -9.47 30.93 29.05
N TRP A 338 -9.80 29.99 29.95
CA TRP A 338 -10.43 28.72 29.60
C TRP A 338 -11.85 28.87 29.08
N SER A 339 -12.57 29.93 29.48
CA SER A 339 -13.91 30.22 28.93
C SER A 339 -13.91 30.91 27.56
N LEU A 340 -12.75 31.37 27.08
CA LEU A 340 -12.57 32.03 25.78
C LEU A 340 -11.85 31.18 24.73
N GLN A 341 -11.44 29.95 25.07
CA GLN A 341 -10.91 28.95 24.13
C GLN A 341 -11.94 27.84 23.87
N GLY A 342 -13.07 28.23 23.28
CA GLY A 342 -13.98 27.29 22.64
C GLY A 342 -13.38 26.74 21.35
N ASN A 343 -12.51 25.72 21.48
CA ASN A 343 -12.28 24.60 20.55
C ASN A 343 -11.08 23.78 21.05
N ILE A 344 -11.26 23.08 22.17
CA ILE A 344 -10.29 22.07 22.63
C ILE A 344 -10.53 20.79 21.80
N CYS A 345 -9.45 20.20 21.27
CA CYS A 345 -9.44 18.96 20.50
C CYS A 345 -9.93 17.76 21.33
N HIS A 346 -11.23 17.48 21.29
CA HIS A 346 -11.88 16.29 21.90
C HIS A 346 -11.61 14.95 21.17
N GLY A 347 -10.47 14.82 20.49
CA GLY A 347 -10.22 13.73 19.55
C GLY A 347 -10.33 12.34 20.13
N THR A 348 -9.68 12.13 21.27
CA THR A 348 -9.52 10.80 21.85
C THR A 348 -10.84 10.18 22.29
N GLU A 349 -11.73 10.93 22.95
CA GLU A 349 -13.02 10.39 23.40
C GLU A 349 -13.93 10.01 22.22
N THR A 350 -13.95 10.85 21.18
CA THR A 350 -14.74 10.56 19.97
C THR A 350 -14.19 9.37 19.19
N ASP A 351 -12.87 9.23 19.08
CA ASP A 351 -12.23 8.12 18.39
C ASP A 351 -12.36 6.81 19.20
N ILE A 352 -12.27 6.85 20.53
CA ILE A 352 -12.59 5.69 21.39
C ILE A 352 -14.03 5.23 21.15
N LYS A 353 -14.98 6.18 21.14
CA LYS A 353 -16.39 5.88 20.86
C LYS A 353 -16.54 5.26 19.48
N CYS A 354 -15.88 5.80 18.47
CA CYS A 354 -15.85 5.24 17.12
C CYS A 354 -15.44 3.77 17.12
N LEU A 355 -14.26 3.45 17.66
CA LEU A 355 -13.72 2.10 17.65
C LEU A 355 -14.58 1.14 18.49
N ARG A 356 -15.12 1.62 19.62
CA ARG A 356 -15.98 0.81 20.49
C ARG A 356 -17.29 0.45 19.78
N THR A 357 -17.95 1.43 19.15
CA THR A 357 -19.18 1.19 18.39
C THR A 357 -18.92 0.32 17.17
N LEU A 358 -17.82 0.57 16.45
CA LEU A 358 -17.41 -0.24 15.31
C LEU A 358 -17.27 -1.70 15.73
N ARG A 359 -16.47 -1.99 16.77
CA ARG A 359 -16.28 -3.36 17.28
C ARG A 359 -17.59 -4.03 17.66
N GLN A 360 -18.51 -3.30 18.31
CA GLN A 360 -19.82 -3.83 18.71
C GLN A 360 -20.73 -4.15 17.52
N SER A 361 -20.54 -3.47 16.39
CA SER A 361 -21.36 -3.66 15.18
C SER A 361 -20.95 -4.89 14.36
N LEU A 362 -19.75 -5.43 14.58
CA LEU A 362 -19.16 -6.50 13.79
C LEU A 362 -19.19 -7.85 14.51
N LYS A 363 -19.18 -8.93 13.73
CA LYS A 363 -18.88 -10.28 14.22
C LYS A 363 -17.42 -10.59 13.96
N ASP A 364 -16.70 -10.96 15.01
CA ASP A 364 -15.26 -11.25 14.99
C ASP A 364 -15.02 -12.71 15.40
N PRO A 365 -15.27 -13.68 14.50
CA PRO A 365 -15.22 -15.11 14.84
C PRO A 365 -13.81 -15.60 15.19
N ASN A 366 -12.78 -14.90 14.75
CA ASN A 366 -11.38 -15.23 14.96
C ASN A 366 -10.76 -14.43 16.11
N ASP A 367 -11.57 -13.67 16.86
CA ASP A 367 -11.14 -12.82 17.98
C ASP A 367 -10.00 -11.83 17.62
N MET A 368 -9.91 -11.42 16.34
CA MET A 368 -8.84 -10.57 15.80
C MET A 368 -8.87 -9.15 16.35
N LEU A 369 -10.06 -8.58 16.50
CA LEU A 369 -10.27 -7.27 17.14
C LEU A 369 -10.31 -7.43 18.64
N LYS A 370 -10.99 -8.47 19.16
CA LYS A 370 -11.13 -8.68 20.61
C LYS A 370 -9.80 -8.79 21.34
N TYR A 371 -8.79 -9.41 20.73
CA TYR A 371 -7.45 -9.54 21.32
C TYR A 371 -6.78 -8.18 21.56
N SER A 372 -6.95 -7.24 20.63
CA SER A 372 -6.21 -5.98 20.63
C SER A 372 -7.05 -4.76 21.08
N TRP A 373 -8.31 -4.67 20.70
CA TRP A 373 -9.20 -3.54 20.94
C TRP A 373 -9.82 -3.61 22.34
N LYS A 374 -9.01 -3.48 23.38
CA LYS A 374 -9.45 -3.52 24.78
C LYS A 374 -9.80 -2.11 25.25
N PHE A 375 -11.07 -1.94 25.65
CA PHE A 375 -11.61 -0.65 26.07
C PHE A 375 -11.68 -0.55 27.60
N ASP A 376 -10.53 -0.51 28.27
CA ASP A 376 -10.40 -0.35 29.74
C ASP A 376 -9.92 1.06 30.14
N ASN A 377 -9.57 1.27 31.41
CA ASN A 377 -9.15 2.57 31.93
C ASN A 377 -7.85 3.12 31.31
N LEU A 378 -7.11 2.32 30.52
CA LEU A 378 -5.88 2.73 29.83
C LEU A 378 -6.09 3.06 28.33
N THR A 379 -7.33 3.02 27.84
CA THR A 379 -7.66 3.16 26.41
C THR A 379 -7.18 4.47 25.78
N GLU A 380 -7.26 5.59 26.50
CA GLU A 380 -7.03 6.95 25.98
C GLU A 380 -5.63 7.16 25.37
N GLY A 381 -4.61 6.48 25.89
CA GLY A 381 -3.25 6.49 25.34
C GLY A 381 -2.91 5.31 24.42
N PHE A 382 -3.88 4.47 24.05
CA PHE A 382 -3.59 3.15 23.49
C PHE A 382 -4.36 2.80 22.22
N ILE A 383 -5.33 3.59 21.78
CA ILE A 383 -6.13 3.24 20.60
C ILE A 383 -5.30 3.16 19.30
N CYS A 384 -4.19 3.88 19.18
CA CYS A 384 -3.29 3.81 18.03
C CYS A 384 -2.43 2.54 17.99
N LYS A 385 -2.41 1.78 19.10
CA LYS A 385 -1.75 0.47 19.18
C LYS A 385 -2.72 -0.67 18.87
N PHE A 386 -4.00 -0.35 18.63
CA PHE A 386 -4.97 -1.35 18.22
C PHE A 386 -4.66 -1.88 16.84
N ASN A 387 -4.77 -3.19 16.67
CA ASN A 387 -4.56 -3.87 15.41
C ASN A 387 -5.46 -3.25 14.33
N GLY A 388 -4.84 -2.83 13.23
CA GLY A 388 -5.53 -2.20 12.12
C GLY A 388 -5.96 -0.74 12.36
N VAL A 389 -5.45 -0.05 13.38
CA VAL A 389 -5.68 1.39 13.60
C VAL A 389 -4.39 2.16 13.33
N ASP A 390 -4.38 3.02 12.32
CA ASP A 390 -3.31 4.01 12.12
C ASP A 390 -3.79 5.36 12.64
N CYS A 391 -2.95 6.04 13.41
CA CYS A 391 -3.22 7.40 13.88
C CYS A 391 -2.40 8.44 13.13
N TRP A 392 -2.91 9.69 13.13
CA TRP A 392 -2.21 10.84 12.56
C TRP A 392 -0.90 11.15 13.29
N HIS A 393 -0.93 11.10 14.62
CA HIS A 393 0.22 11.31 15.48
C HIS A 393 0.12 10.40 16.73
N PRO A 394 1.21 9.75 17.18
CA PRO A 394 1.18 8.87 18.36
C PRO A 394 0.73 9.58 19.63
N ASP A 395 1.07 10.87 19.78
CA ASP A 395 0.79 11.63 21.01
C ASP A 395 -0.62 12.27 21.04
N GLU A 396 -1.35 12.24 19.93
CA GLU A 396 -2.68 12.88 19.83
C GLU A 396 -3.83 11.87 19.78
N SER A 397 -3.53 10.57 19.72
CA SER A 397 -4.52 9.48 19.68
C SER A 397 -5.68 9.72 18.68
N ARG A 398 -5.38 10.24 17.48
CA ARG A 398 -6.39 10.55 16.44
C ARG A 398 -6.41 9.49 15.35
N VAL A 399 -7.53 8.78 15.19
CA VAL A 399 -7.66 7.73 14.16
C VAL A 399 -7.64 8.34 12.76
N LEU A 400 -6.70 7.91 11.94
CA LEU A 400 -6.50 8.37 10.57
C LEU A 400 -6.88 7.30 9.54
N ASN A 401 -6.48 6.04 9.76
CA ASN A 401 -6.86 4.93 8.89
C ASN A 401 -7.30 3.72 9.70
N LEU A 402 -8.26 2.98 9.15
CA LEU A 402 -8.66 1.67 9.64
C LEU A 402 -8.33 0.61 8.59
N ARG A 403 -7.38 -0.27 8.90
CA ARG A 403 -6.89 -1.38 8.05
C ARG A 403 -7.32 -2.72 8.61
N LEU A 404 -8.56 -3.11 8.32
CA LEU A 404 -9.19 -4.31 8.84
C LEU A 404 -9.25 -5.43 7.80
N SER A 405 -8.35 -5.40 6.81
CA SER A 405 -8.32 -6.37 5.71
C SER A 405 -7.94 -7.77 6.19
N ASN A 406 -8.53 -8.83 5.60
CA ASN A 406 -8.13 -10.22 5.84
C ASN A 406 -8.17 -10.65 7.32
N MET A 407 -9.18 -10.20 8.05
CA MET A 407 -9.37 -10.54 9.46
C MET A 407 -10.49 -11.57 9.67
N GLY A 408 -11.18 -11.98 8.61
CA GLY A 408 -12.33 -12.90 8.68
C GLY A 408 -13.56 -12.27 9.34
N LEU A 409 -13.63 -10.94 9.38
CA LEU A 409 -14.72 -10.19 10.00
C LEU A 409 -16.02 -10.40 9.22
N GLN A 410 -17.13 -10.43 9.94
CA GLN A 410 -18.45 -10.62 9.35
C GLN A 410 -19.43 -9.56 9.87
N GLY A 411 -20.60 -9.50 9.24
CA GLY A 411 -21.66 -8.57 9.60
C GLY A 411 -22.01 -7.65 8.44
N ARG A 412 -22.68 -6.53 8.75
CA ARG A 412 -22.96 -5.48 7.78
C ARG A 412 -21.82 -4.46 7.74
N PHE A 413 -21.95 -3.44 6.88
CA PHE A 413 -21.07 -2.29 6.92
C PHE A 413 -21.04 -1.72 8.36
N PRO A 414 -19.85 -1.49 8.95
CA PRO A 414 -19.71 -1.13 10.35
C PRO A 414 -20.38 0.21 10.69
N SER A 415 -20.99 0.29 11.87
CA SER A 415 -21.54 1.55 12.41
C SER A 415 -20.53 2.27 13.30
N GLY A 416 -20.76 3.55 13.58
CA GLY A 416 -19.93 4.35 14.47
C GLY A 416 -18.75 5.05 13.79
N LEU A 417 -18.52 4.82 12.50
CA LEU A 417 -17.47 5.50 11.72
C LEU A 417 -17.65 7.02 11.70
N GLU A 418 -18.88 7.52 11.86
CA GLU A 418 -19.19 8.94 11.97
C GLU A 418 -18.55 9.64 13.19
N TYR A 419 -18.10 8.85 14.18
CA TYR A 419 -17.37 9.36 15.35
C TYR A 419 -15.86 9.49 15.10
N CYS A 420 -15.29 8.79 14.11
CA CYS A 420 -13.89 8.92 13.74
C CYS A 420 -13.67 10.19 12.89
N LYS A 421 -13.59 11.35 13.54
CA LYS A 421 -13.65 12.67 12.85
C LYS A 421 -12.49 12.95 11.89
N SER A 422 -11.39 12.20 12.01
CA SER A 422 -10.16 12.40 11.20
C SER A 422 -9.91 11.25 10.23
N LEU A 423 -10.86 10.32 10.08
CA LEU A 423 -10.68 9.13 9.26
C LEU A 423 -10.58 9.49 7.77
N THR A 424 -9.46 9.11 7.16
CA THR A 424 -9.18 9.33 5.73
C THR A 424 -9.02 8.03 4.94
N GLY A 425 -8.76 6.90 5.60
CA GLY A 425 -8.64 5.60 4.95
C GLY A 425 -9.47 4.53 5.65
N LEU A 426 -10.25 3.78 4.88
CA LEU A 426 -10.99 2.62 5.36
C LEU A 426 -10.76 1.44 4.43
N ASP A 427 -10.13 0.38 4.95
CA ASP A 427 -9.89 -0.88 4.26
C ASP A 427 -10.58 -2.01 5.03
N LEU A 428 -11.65 -2.52 4.45
CA LEU A 428 -12.43 -3.67 4.92
C LEU A 428 -12.26 -4.89 4.00
N SER A 429 -11.28 -4.85 3.10
CA SER A 429 -11.14 -5.82 2.02
C SER A 429 -10.87 -7.24 2.51
N ASN A 430 -11.23 -8.23 1.68
CA ASN A 430 -10.93 -9.64 1.95
C ASN A 430 -11.50 -10.12 3.30
N ASN A 431 -12.79 -9.87 3.52
CA ASN A 431 -13.55 -10.29 4.71
C ASN A 431 -14.87 -10.93 4.28
N ASN A 432 -15.75 -11.21 5.25
CA ASN A 432 -17.05 -11.83 5.03
C ASN A 432 -18.20 -10.84 5.33
N PHE A 433 -18.03 -9.55 5.03
CA PHE A 433 -19.09 -8.56 5.18
C PHE A 433 -20.20 -8.77 4.13
N ALA A 434 -21.45 -8.54 4.52
CA ALA A 434 -22.63 -8.70 3.66
C ALA A 434 -23.66 -7.59 3.92
N GLY A 435 -24.68 -7.44 3.08
CA GLY A 435 -25.63 -6.32 3.16
C GLY A 435 -25.29 -5.22 2.16
N SER A 436 -26.07 -4.14 2.17
CA SER A 436 -25.85 -3.00 1.31
C SER A 436 -24.85 -2.00 1.88
N ILE A 437 -24.17 -1.30 0.98
CA ILE A 437 -23.37 -0.13 1.33
C ILE A 437 -24.34 0.98 1.76
N PRO A 438 -24.15 1.64 2.92
CA PRO A 438 -25.11 2.62 3.44
C PRO A 438 -25.34 3.80 2.51
N HIS A 439 -26.61 4.21 2.36
CA HIS A 439 -26.98 5.38 1.53
C HIS A 439 -26.45 6.70 2.09
N ASN A 440 -26.06 6.75 3.36
CA ASN A 440 -25.50 7.92 4.04
C ASN A 440 -23.96 7.81 4.25
N ILE A 441 -23.26 7.01 3.44
CA ILE A 441 -21.82 6.75 3.61
C ILE A 441 -20.95 8.02 3.61
N SER A 442 -21.31 9.05 2.85
CA SER A 442 -20.59 10.33 2.88
C SER A 442 -20.72 11.11 4.18
N ASN A 443 -21.81 10.91 4.93
CA ASN A 443 -21.95 11.47 6.29
C ASN A 443 -21.09 10.70 7.29
N MET A 444 -20.90 9.38 7.06
CA MET A 444 -20.06 8.53 7.90
C MET A 444 -18.57 8.76 7.64
N LEU A 445 -18.22 9.08 6.38
CA LEU A 445 -16.84 9.17 5.89
C LEU A 445 -16.58 10.49 5.12
N PRO A 446 -16.73 11.66 5.76
CA PRO A 446 -16.70 12.95 5.05
C PRO A 446 -15.33 13.30 4.44
N TYR A 447 -14.23 12.76 4.99
CA TYR A 447 -12.85 13.06 4.57
C TYR A 447 -12.14 11.87 3.92
N VAL A 448 -12.88 10.83 3.53
CA VAL A 448 -12.26 9.61 2.98
C VAL A 448 -11.53 9.88 1.68
N THR A 449 -10.30 9.41 1.62
CA THR A 449 -9.39 9.46 0.46
C THR A 449 -9.19 8.07 -0.15
N SER A 450 -9.30 7.02 0.66
CA SER A 450 -9.18 5.62 0.22
C SER A 450 -10.27 4.78 0.86
N LEU A 451 -11.09 4.13 0.04
CA LEU A 451 -12.13 3.21 0.47
C LEU A 451 -11.97 1.88 -0.27
N ASP A 452 -11.59 0.83 0.44
CA ASP A 452 -11.49 -0.52 -0.09
C ASP A 452 -12.49 -1.45 0.61
N LEU A 453 -13.48 -1.91 -0.15
CA LEU A 453 -14.51 -2.86 0.26
C LEU A 453 -14.44 -4.16 -0.55
N SER A 454 -13.35 -4.38 -1.28
CA SER A 454 -13.22 -5.49 -2.22
C SER A 454 -13.17 -6.86 -1.54
N PHE A 455 -13.46 -7.92 -2.28
CA PHE A 455 -13.43 -9.31 -1.79
C PHE A 455 -14.29 -9.49 -0.52
N ASN A 456 -15.58 -9.18 -0.66
CA ASN A 456 -16.60 -9.34 0.37
C ASN A 456 -17.90 -9.88 -0.27
N SER A 457 -19.00 -9.87 0.47
CA SER A 457 -20.34 -10.25 0.00
C SER A 457 -21.34 -9.08 0.05
N PHE A 458 -20.87 -7.83 -0.14
CA PHE A 458 -21.77 -6.67 -0.22
C PHE A 458 -22.70 -6.80 -1.45
N TRP A 459 -23.97 -6.41 -1.30
CA TRP A 459 -25.00 -6.53 -2.34
C TRP A 459 -25.88 -5.28 -2.42
N GLY A 460 -26.71 -5.20 -3.47
CA GLY A 460 -27.54 -4.02 -3.74
C GLY A 460 -26.77 -2.98 -4.56
N GLU A 461 -27.33 -1.77 -4.67
CA GLU A 461 -26.78 -0.72 -5.53
C GLU A 461 -25.60 0.02 -4.90
N ILE A 462 -24.72 0.56 -5.74
CA ILE A 462 -23.69 1.52 -5.33
C ILE A 462 -24.39 2.83 -4.96
N PRO A 463 -24.32 3.30 -3.70
CA PRO A 463 -25.07 4.48 -3.28
C PRO A 463 -24.52 5.75 -3.95
N VAL A 464 -25.43 6.55 -4.53
CA VAL A 464 -25.10 7.83 -5.19
C VAL A 464 -24.33 8.77 -4.23
N SER A 465 -24.59 8.69 -2.94
CA SER A 465 -23.92 9.51 -1.91
C SER A 465 -22.40 9.32 -1.83
N LEU A 466 -21.82 8.25 -2.39
CA LEU A 466 -20.37 8.12 -2.57
C LEU A 466 -19.78 9.25 -3.43
N SER A 467 -20.57 9.81 -4.35
CA SER A 467 -20.15 10.98 -5.14
C SER A 467 -19.98 12.25 -4.30
N ASN A 468 -20.49 12.29 -3.06
CA ASN A 468 -20.26 13.40 -2.14
C ASN A 468 -18.95 13.26 -1.34
N CYS A 469 -18.24 12.12 -1.44
CA CYS A 469 -16.91 11.95 -0.85
C CYS A 469 -15.84 12.63 -1.74
N THR A 470 -15.84 13.96 -1.76
CA THR A 470 -15.06 14.77 -2.73
C THR A 470 -13.54 14.61 -2.63
N TYR A 471 -13.02 14.06 -1.52
CA TYR A 471 -11.60 13.78 -1.29
C TYR A 471 -11.14 12.41 -1.81
N LEU A 472 -12.06 11.58 -2.31
CA LEU A 472 -11.80 10.19 -2.67
C LEU A 472 -10.82 10.07 -3.86
N ASN A 473 -9.68 9.42 -3.61
CA ASN A 473 -8.65 9.12 -4.60
C ASN A 473 -8.70 7.66 -5.05
N VAL A 474 -9.08 6.75 -4.15
CA VAL A 474 -9.12 5.30 -4.39
C VAL A 474 -10.47 4.75 -3.93
N LEU A 475 -11.19 4.09 -4.84
CA LEU A 475 -12.42 3.37 -4.56
C LEU A 475 -12.35 1.97 -5.16
N ASN A 476 -12.28 0.96 -4.30
CA ASN A 476 -12.23 -0.43 -4.71
C ASN A 476 -13.42 -1.21 -4.16
N LEU A 477 -14.27 -1.69 -5.07
CA LEU A 477 -15.49 -2.45 -4.79
C LEU A 477 -15.44 -3.84 -5.46
N GLN A 478 -14.27 -4.23 -5.97
CA GLN A 478 -14.09 -5.47 -6.73
C GLN A 478 -14.57 -6.70 -5.94
N HIS A 479 -15.08 -7.72 -6.64
CA HIS A 479 -15.37 -9.03 -6.05
C HIS A 479 -16.39 -8.93 -4.90
N ASN A 480 -17.59 -8.47 -5.27
CA ASN A 480 -18.76 -8.38 -4.40
C ASN A 480 -20.01 -8.85 -5.20
N ARG A 481 -21.20 -8.64 -4.66
CA ARG A 481 -22.49 -8.96 -5.31
C ARG A 481 -23.29 -7.68 -5.61
N LEU A 482 -22.60 -6.58 -5.92
CA LEU A 482 -23.25 -5.29 -6.18
C LEU A 482 -24.02 -5.33 -7.51
N THR A 483 -25.20 -4.73 -7.52
CA THR A 483 -26.16 -4.73 -8.63
C THR A 483 -26.47 -3.31 -9.08
N GLY A 484 -27.27 -3.16 -10.14
CA GLY A 484 -27.71 -1.84 -10.62
C GLY A 484 -26.64 -1.15 -11.47
N GLN A 485 -26.73 0.17 -11.58
CA GLN A 485 -25.80 0.97 -12.38
C GLN A 485 -24.67 1.55 -11.53
N ILE A 486 -23.55 1.90 -12.16
CA ILE A 486 -22.56 2.78 -11.52
C ILE A 486 -23.14 4.21 -11.57
N PRO A 487 -23.36 4.88 -10.43
CA PRO A 487 -23.88 6.25 -10.41
C PRO A 487 -23.04 7.20 -11.27
N GLY A 488 -23.68 7.87 -12.22
CA GLY A 488 -23.00 8.81 -13.12
C GLY A 488 -22.24 9.92 -12.39
N GLN A 489 -22.73 10.31 -11.22
CA GLN A 489 -22.16 11.33 -10.34
C GLN A 489 -20.76 10.95 -9.82
N ILE A 490 -20.44 9.66 -9.70
CA ILE A 490 -19.08 9.20 -9.33
C ILE A 490 -18.06 9.60 -10.40
N GLY A 491 -18.49 9.73 -11.66
CA GLY A 491 -17.67 10.28 -12.74
C GLY A 491 -17.18 11.72 -12.50
N GLY A 492 -17.88 12.48 -11.64
CA GLY A 492 -17.53 13.84 -11.25
C GLY A 492 -16.48 13.95 -10.13
N LEU A 493 -16.01 12.84 -9.57
CA LEU A 493 -14.95 12.83 -8.56
C LEU A 493 -13.58 13.06 -9.23
N ASP A 494 -13.20 14.33 -9.43
CA ASP A 494 -11.97 14.74 -10.12
C ASP A 494 -10.66 14.17 -9.52
N ARG A 495 -10.69 13.86 -8.22
CA ARG A 495 -9.54 13.31 -7.47
C ARG A 495 -9.35 11.82 -7.67
N LEU A 496 -10.37 11.10 -8.14
CA LEU A 496 -10.34 9.65 -8.28
C LEU A 496 -9.22 9.23 -9.24
N THR A 497 -8.26 8.47 -8.72
CA THR A 497 -7.08 7.95 -9.43
C THR A 497 -7.14 6.44 -9.66
N ALA A 498 -7.86 5.73 -8.79
CA ALA A 498 -8.12 4.30 -8.90
C ALA A 498 -9.59 4.03 -8.61
N PHE A 499 -10.26 3.36 -9.54
CA PHE A 499 -11.65 2.96 -9.43
C PHE A 499 -11.78 1.54 -9.96
N ASN A 500 -12.18 0.60 -9.12
CA ASN A 500 -12.30 -0.80 -9.48
C ASN A 500 -13.64 -1.36 -9.00
N VAL A 501 -14.43 -1.88 -9.94
CA VAL A 501 -15.75 -2.48 -9.72
C VAL A 501 -15.85 -3.85 -10.40
N ALA A 502 -14.73 -4.44 -10.80
CA ALA A 502 -14.69 -5.73 -11.46
C ALA A 502 -15.33 -6.83 -10.59
N ASP A 503 -15.73 -7.94 -11.21
CA ASP A 503 -16.27 -9.11 -10.50
C ASP A 503 -17.49 -8.75 -9.63
N ASN A 504 -18.51 -8.15 -10.24
CA ASN A 504 -19.79 -7.81 -9.59
C ASN A 504 -20.96 -8.15 -10.53
N LEU A 505 -22.18 -7.75 -10.18
CA LEU A 505 -23.41 -7.93 -10.96
C LEU A 505 -23.93 -6.59 -11.53
N LEU A 506 -23.02 -5.64 -11.82
CA LEU A 506 -23.38 -4.30 -12.28
C LEU A 506 -23.84 -4.31 -13.75
N SER A 507 -24.61 -3.29 -14.10
CA SER A 507 -25.27 -3.15 -15.40
C SER A 507 -25.32 -1.70 -15.89
N GLY A 508 -25.57 -1.51 -17.18
CA GLY A 508 -25.74 -0.18 -17.78
C GLY A 508 -24.43 0.47 -18.23
N PRO A 509 -24.49 1.74 -18.66
CA PRO A 509 -23.33 2.44 -19.21
C PRO A 509 -22.31 2.79 -18.12
N ILE A 510 -21.02 2.61 -18.42
CA ILE A 510 -19.92 3.12 -17.61
C ILE A 510 -19.95 4.66 -17.66
N PRO A 511 -19.97 5.36 -16.51
CA PRO A 511 -19.93 6.81 -16.47
C PRO A 511 -18.69 7.39 -17.15
N TYR A 512 -18.79 8.62 -17.63
CA TYR A 512 -17.61 9.34 -18.08
C TYR A 512 -16.74 9.72 -16.89
N PHE A 513 -15.46 9.36 -16.96
CA PHE A 513 -14.44 9.77 -16.00
C PHE A 513 -13.42 10.67 -16.71
N LYS A 514 -13.00 11.74 -16.04
CA LYS A 514 -11.95 12.64 -16.56
C LYS A 514 -10.62 11.91 -16.78
N LYS A 515 -10.32 10.90 -15.96
CA LYS A 515 -9.19 9.99 -16.14
C LYS A 515 -9.66 8.68 -16.75
N SER A 516 -8.88 8.14 -17.68
CA SER A 516 -9.19 6.85 -18.30
C SER A 516 -8.83 5.71 -17.34
N PHE A 517 -9.80 4.87 -17.02
CA PHE A 517 -9.59 3.61 -16.30
C PHE A 517 -9.48 2.45 -17.30
N GLN A 518 -8.69 1.42 -16.97
CA GLN A 518 -8.50 0.25 -17.84
C GLN A 518 -9.74 -0.66 -17.81
N ALA A 519 -9.97 -1.40 -18.91
CA ALA A 519 -11.09 -2.33 -19.03
C ALA A 519 -11.15 -3.39 -17.92
N ILE A 520 -9.98 -3.82 -17.41
CA ILE A 520 -9.89 -4.82 -16.34
C ILE A 520 -10.61 -4.38 -15.06
N TYR A 521 -10.70 -3.09 -14.77
CA TYR A 521 -11.37 -2.55 -13.58
C TYR A 521 -12.90 -2.59 -13.66
N PHE A 522 -13.45 -2.97 -14.81
CA PHE A 522 -14.89 -3.17 -15.04
C PHE A 522 -15.21 -4.60 -15.48
N ALA A 523 -14.19 -5.47 -15.56
CA ALA A 523 -14.32 -6.82 -16.05
C ALA A 523 -15.32 -7.63 -15.24
N ASN A 524 -15.83 -8.71 -15.84
CA ASN A 524 -16.71 -9.68 -15.18
C ASN A 524 -18.00 -9.08 -14.60
N ASN A 525 -18.50 -7.98 -15.18
CA ASN A 525 -19.84 -7.44 -14.97
C ASN A 525 -20.64 -7.58 -16.27
N GLN A 526 -21.44 -8.64 -16.41
CA GLN A 526 -22.07 -8.99 -17.69
C GLN A 526 -23.00 -7.89 -18.26
N GLY A 527 -23.56 -7.03 -17.40
CA GLY A 527 -24.46 -5.97 -17.82
C GLY A 527 -23.76 -4.64 -18.13
N LEU A 528 -22.48 -4.46 -17.81
CA LEU A 528 -21.77 -3.20 -18.03
C LEU A 528 -21.37 -3.02 -19.49
N CYS A 529 -21.44 -1.78 -19.98
CA CYS A 529 -21.09 -1.43 -21.34
C CYS A 529 -20.63 0.03 -21.46
N GLY A 530 -20.06 0.41 -22.60
CA GLY A 530 -19.44 1.73 -22.80
C GLY A 530 -17.95 1.71 -22.48
N LYS A 531 -17.19 2.69 -23.02
CA LYS A 531 -15.73 2.76 -22.86
C LYS A 531 -15.34 2.72 -21.38
N PRO A 532 -14.32 1.94 -20.97
CA PRO A 532 -13.36 1.20 -21.80
C PRO A 532 -13.82 -0.19 -22.31
N LEU A 533 -15.03 -0.64 -21.98
CA LEU A 533 -15.61 -1.87 -22.51
C LEU A 533 -16.24 -1.65 -23.91
N GLU A 534 -16.84 -2.69 -24.47
CA GLU A 534 -17.62 -2.60 -25.70
C GLU A 534 -18.75 -1.58 -25.56
N ASN A 535 -19.06 -0.87 -26.65
CA ASN A 535 -20.14 0.11 -26.66
C ASN A 535 -21.47 -0.53 -26.26
N CYS A 536 -22.26 0.19 -25.48
CA CYS A 536 -23.62 -0.24 -25.14
C CYS A 536 -24.41 -0.53 -26.40
N LYS A 537 -24.96 -1.74 -26.48
CA LYS A 537 -25.99 -2.06 -27.48
C LYS A 537 -27.15 -1.12 -27.19
N GLY A 538 -27.32 -0.12 -28.06
CA GLY A 538 -28.45 0.78 -27.93
C GLY A 538 -29.73 -0.05 -27.85
N SER A 539 -30.62 0.28 -26.92
CA SER A 539 -32.02 -0.08 -27.10
C SER A 539 -32.38 0.29 -28.54
N PRO A 540 -33.08 -0.58 -29.30
CA PRO A 540 -33.42 -0.27 -30.68
C PRO A 540 -34.07 1.11 -30.66
N LYS A 541 -33.41 2.11 -31.28
CA LYS A 541 -34.02 3.41 -31.51
C LYS A 541 -35.33 3.06 -32.19
N LYS A 542 -36.47 3.25 -31.53
CA LYS A 542 -37.76 3.26 -32.22
C LYS A 542 -37.57 4.27 -33.32
N SER A 543 -37.45 3.77 -34.54
CA SER A 543 -37.12 4.62 -35.65
C SER A 543 -38.24 5.64 -35.77
N HIS A 544 -37.90 6.93 -35.71
CA HIS A 544 -38.83 7.99 -36.09
C HIS A 544 -39.35 7.79 -37.52
N THR A 545 -38.78 6.87 -38.32
CA THR A 545 -39.34 6.44 -39.61
C THR A 545 -40.77 5.92 -39.46
N THR A 546 -41.16 5.21 -38.39
CA THR A 546 -42.55 4.72 -38.26
C THR A 546 -43.53 5.84 -37.93
N VAL A 547 -43.10 6.86 -37.18
CA VAL A 547 -43.92 8.05 -36.86
C VAL A 547 -43.98 9.02 -38.04
N ILE A 548 -42.89 9.18 -38.81
CA ILE A 548 -42.84 10.02 -40.02
C ILE A 548 -43.63 9.37 -41.16
N VAL A 549 -43.54 8.05 -41.34
CA VAL A 549 -44.37 7.31 -42.32
C VAL A 549 -45.83 7.30 -41.88
N GLY A 550 -46.12 7.16 -40.59
CA GLY A 550 -47.48 7.27 -40.04
C GLY A 550 -48.09 8.67 -40.22
N ALA A 551 -47.31 9.73 -40.00
CA ALA A 551 -47.73 11.12 -40.20
C ALA A 551 -47.84 11.50 -41.69
N ALA A 552 -46.98 10.95 -42.56
CA ALA A 552 -47.06 11.16 -44.00
C ALA A 552 -48.26 10.45 -44.62
N ILE A 553 -48.57 9.22 -44.18
CA ILE A 553 -49.77 8.47 -44.62
C ILE A 553 -51.04 9.15 -44.06
N GLY A 554 -51.03 9.59 -42.80
CA GLY A 554 -52.14 10.34 -42.20
C GLY A 554 -52.38 11.70 -42.86
N GLY A 555 -51.31 12.43 -43.18
CA GLY A 555 -51.35 13.70 -43.90
C GLY A 555 -51.85 13.54 -45.33
N ALA A 556 -51.35 12.52 -46.06
CA ALA A 556 -51.78 12.22 -47.42
C ALA A 556 -53.27 11.82 -47.49
N LEU A 557 -53.74 10.99 -46.55
CA LEU A 557 -55.16 10.62 -46.43
C LEU A 557 -56.02 11.83 -46.09
N PHE A 558 -55.57 12.70 -45.18
CA PHE A 558 -56.29 13.93 -44.84
C PHE A 558 -56.39 14.88 -46.05
N THR A 559 -55.31 15.05 -46.82
CA THR A 559 -55.35 15.85 -48.06
C THR A 559 -56.23 15.24 -49.13
N ILE A 560 -56.26 13.92 -49.29
CA ILE A 560 -57.16 13.25 -50.26
C ILE A 560 -58.62 13.43 -49.86
N VAL A 561 -58.95 13.34 -48.57
CA VAL A 561 -60.32 13.57 -48.08
C VAL A 561 -60.71 15.04 -48.26
N VAL A 562 -59.83 15.99 -47.93
CA VAL A 562 -60.09 17.42 -48.11
C VAL A 562 -60.25 17.77 -49.59
N VAL A 563 -59.36 17.28 -50.47
CA VAL A 563 -59.46 17.47 -51.92
C VAL A 563 -60.72 16.80 -52.48
N GLY A 564 -61.10 15.62 -51.98
CA GLY A 564 -62.33 14.94 -52.34
C GLY A 564 -63.59 15.72 -51.95
N VAL A 565 -63.61 16.32 -50.75
CA VAL A 565 -64.72 17.18 -50.29
C VAL A 565 -64.79 18.48 -51.10
N ILE A 566 -63.65 19.08 -51.42
CA ILE A 566 -63.57 20.28 -52.28
C ILE A 566 -64.04 19.95 -53.70
N LEU A 567 -63.54 18.87 -54.30
CA LEU A 567 -63.98 18.41 -55.63
C LEU A 567 -65.46 18.05 -55.65
N PHE A 568 -66.00 17.43 -54.60
CA PHE A 568 -67.43 17.15 -54.48
C PHE A 568 -68.26 18.43 -54.47
N TYR A 569 -67.81 19.48 -53.78
CA TYR A 569 -68.47 20.79 -53.79
C TYR A 569 -68.32 21.54 -55.11
N CYS A 570 -67.14 21.46 -55.75
CA CYS A 570 -66.88 22.09 -57.04
C CYS A 570 -67.69 21.41 -58.15
N LEU A 571 -67.76 20.07 -58.19
CA LEU A 571 -68.48 19.32 -59.22
C LEU A 571 -70.01 19.43 -59.08
N ARG A 572 -70.53 19.76 -57.90
CA ARG A 572 -71.97 19.99 -57.71
C ARG A 572 -72.44 21.36 -58.24
N ASN A 573 -71.51 22.27 -58.47
CA ASN A 573 -71.80 23.66 -58.86
C ASN A 573 -71.40 24.03 -60.31
N VAL A 574 -70.98 23.06 -61.14
CA VAL A 574 -70.69 23.36 -62.56
C VAL A 574 -71.82 22.82 -63.45
N PRO A 575 -72.57 23.70 -64.14
CA PRO A 575 -73.57 23.31 -65.12
C PRO A 575 -72.87 23.04 -66.46
N ILE A 576 -72.96 21.82 -67.02
CA ILE A 576 -72.34 21.52 -68.32
C ILE A 576 -73.36 21.05 -69.36
N LYS A 577 -73.43 21.89 -70.39
CA LYS A 577 -74.04 21.78 -71.72
C LYS A 577 -73.66 20.49 -72.46
N LYS A 578 -74.62 20.00 -73.25
CA LYS A 578 -74.49 18.92 -74.26
C LYS A 578 -73.67 19.33 -75.50
N ARG A 579 -73.02 18.31 -76.10
CA ARG A 579 -72.72 18.02 -77.53
C ARG A 579 -71.27 17.54 -77.70
N GLU A 580 -70.88 16.63 -78.59
CA GLU A 580 -71.50 15.66 -79.51
C GLU A 580 -70.38 14.67 -79.91
N LYS A 581 -70.75 13.49 -80.43
CA LYS A 581 -69.86 12.38 -80.85
C LYS A 581 -68.99 12.73 -82.06
N ASP A 582 -67.84 12.07 -82.20
CA ASP A 582 -67.49 11.29 -83.42
C ASP A 582 -66.32 10.33 -83.18
N ALA A 583 -66.26 9.30 -84.03
CA ALA A 583 -65.58 8.03 -83.87
C ALA A 583 -64.29 7.92 -84.71
N ASP A 584 -63.47 6.93 -84.36
CA ASP A 584 -62.76 5.97 -85.23
C ASP A 584 -61.30 5.69 -84.88
N ASP A 585 -60.98 4.41 -85.13
CA ASP A 585 -59.69 3.79 -85.41
C ASP A 585 -58.87 3.15 -84.27
N ASP A 586 -59.29 1.91 -83.98
CA ASP A 586 -58.47 0.72 -83.75
C ASP A 586 -57.18 0.67 -84.59
N LYS A 587 -56.08 0.13 -84.02
CA LYS A 587 -55.15 -0.76 -84.76
C LYS A 587 -54.13 -1.49 -83.84
N TRP A 588 -54.27 -2.83 -83.81
CA TRP A 588 -53.27 -3.92 -83.54
C TRP A 588 -52.61 -4.00 -82.15
N VAL A 589 -52.76 -5.01 -81.28
CA VAL A 589 -52.82 -6.50 -81.31
C VAL A 589 -51.49 -7.23 -81.60
N LYS A 590 -51.10 -8.06 -80.61
CA LYS A 590 -50.16 -9.22 -80.61
C LYS A 590 -48.65 -8.87 -80.60
N SER A 591 -47.75 -9.61 -79.96
CA SER A 591 -47.75 -10.82 -79.12
C SER A 591 -46.28 -11.13 -78.76
N ILE A 592 -46.09 -12.06 -77.83
CA ILE A 592 -44.97 -13.01 -77.66
C ILE A 592 -44.05 -12.83 -76.44
N LYS A 593 -44.13 -13.90 -75.64
CA LYS A 593 -43.39 -14.32 -74.46
C LYS A 593 -41.90 -14.56 -74.73
N GLY A 594 -41.08 -14.43 -73.68
CA GLY A 594 -39.74 -15.03 -73.63
C GLY A 594 -39.14 -14.94 -72.23
N ALA A 595 -39.28 -16.02 -71.45
CA ALA A 595 -38.63 -16.19 -70.16
C ALA A 595 -37.14 -16.55 -70.33
N LYS A 596 -36.28 -16.06 -69.42
CA LYS A 596 -35.09 -16.75 -68.87
C LYS A 596 -34.47 -15.92 -67.75
N GLY A 597 -34.26 -16.55 -66.59
CA GLY A 597 -33.56 -15.97 -65.45
C GLY A 597 -32.10 -16.41 -65.39
N VAL A 598 -31.34 -15.73 -64.51
CA VAL A 598 -30.06 -16.21 -63.93
C VAL A 598 -29.98 -15.68 -62.49
N LYS A 599 -29.59 -16.57 -61.57
CA LYS A 599 -29.09 -16.29 -60.22
C LYS A 599 -27.58 -16.58 -60.17
N ALA A 600 -26.85 -15.78 -59.41
CA ALA A 600 -25.75 -16.11 -58.50
C ALA A 600 -25.48 -14.80 -57.72
N SER A 601 -25.30 -14.73 -56.42
CA SER A 601 -24.80 -15.68 -55.41
C SER A 601 -25.73 -15.86 -54.23
#